data_AF-A0AAD2PL80-F1
#
_entry.id   AF-A0AAD2PL80-F1
#
_cell.length_a   1.000
_cell.length_b   1.000
_cell.length_c   1.000
_cell.angle_alpha   90.00
_cell.angle_beta   90.00
_cell.angle_gamma   90.00
#
_symmetry.space_group_name_H-M   'P 1'
#
loop_
_entity.id
_entity.type
_entity.pdbx_description
1 polymer ?
#
loop_
_entity_poly.entity_id
_entity_poly.type
_entity_poly.pdbx_seq_one_letter_code
_entity_poly.pdbx_strand_id
1 'polypeptide(L)'
;MIEIIQQHYEEQTPYILVDNITPMMNSLPYDRGFMGNKKLKKVLKNHEFNDQVQYIMNIAFEKPQDLKEGDVVEWQLRDLIMDIVVLSHERVFVKGTFVWLSIVGIKE
;
A
#
# COMPACT_ATOMS: atom_id res chain seq x y z
N MET A 1 11.05 16.26 -13.17
CA MET A 1 10.66 15.07 -12.41
C MET A 1 11.23 15.26 -11.02
N ILE A 2 10.37 15.48 -10.01
CA ILE A 2 10.83 15.34 -8.62
C ILE A 2 10.99 13.84 -8.44
N GLU A 3 12.21 13.36 -8.23
CA GLU A 3 12.43 12.04 -7.65
C GLU A 3 11.76 12.08 -6.27
N ILE A 4 10.52 11.61 -6.19
CA ILE A 4 9.96 11.23 -4.90
C ILE A 4 10.79 10.01 -4.51
N ILE A 5 11.85 10.26 -3.73
CA ILE A 5 12.56 9.22 -3.01
C ILE A 5 11.48 8.60 -2.12
N GLN A 6 10.92 7.47 -2.55
CA GLN A 6 10.01 6.71 -1.71
C GLN A 6 10.86 6.20 -0.54
N GLN A 7 10.72 6.87 0.60
CA GLN A 7 11.30 6.40 1.84
C GLN A 7 10.55 5.14 2.25
N HIS A 8 11.25 4.22 2.91
CA HIS A 8 10.69 2.95 3.35
C HIS A 8 10.80 2.83 4.86
N TYR A 9 10.02 1.93 5.45
CA TYR A 9 10.14 1.61 6.88
C TYR A 9 11.44 0.87 7.23
N GLU A 10 12.26 0.49 6.23
CA GLU A 10 13.59 -0.10 6.38
C GLU A 10 13.62 -1.19 7.46
N GLU A 11 14.37 -0.99 8.55
CA GLU A 11 14.55 -1.90 9.68
C GLU A 11 13.24 -2.22 10.42
N GLN A 12 12.18 -1.42 10.24
CA GLN A 12 10.87 -1.67 10.84
C GLN A 12 9.99 -2.61 10.02
N THR A 13 10.32 -2.83 8.73
CA THR A 13 9.52 -3.70 7.83
C THR A 13 9.22 -5.10 8.40
N PRO A 14 10.17 -5.80 9.06
CA PRO A 14 9.91 -7.11 9.65
C PRO A 14 8.85 -7.12 10.77
N TYR A 15 8.50 -5.96 11.33
CA TYR A 15 7.47 -5.81 12.36
C TYR A 15 6.12 -5.33 11.80
N ILE A 16 6.04 -5.14 10.49
CA ILE A 16 4.80 -4.81 9.80
C ILE A 16 4.04 -6.11 9.52
N LEU A 17 2.73 -6.10 9.75
CA LEU A 17 1.80 -7.13 9.31
C LEU A 17 0.71 -6.49 8.45
N VAL A 18 0.39 -7.16 7.34
CA VAL A 18 -0.75 -6.83 6.48
C VAL A 18 -1.59 -8.08 6.41
N ASP A 19 -2.76 -8.07 7.04
CA ASP A 19 -3.59 -9.27 7.22
C ASP A 19 -2.77 -10.47 7.76
N ASN A 20 -2.01 -10.24 8.84
CA ASN A 20 -1.09 -11.22 9.45
C ASN A 20 0.11 -11.67 8.58
N ILE A 21 0.39 -10.98 7.47
CA ILE A 21 1.49 -11.32 6.56
C ILE A 21 2.56 -10.24 6.60
N THR A 22 3.82 -10.64 6.84
CA THR A 22 4.96 -9.73 6.80
C THR A 22 5.31 -9.37 5.35
N PRO A 23 5.29 -8.08 4.97
CA PRO A 23 5.71 -7.65 3.65
C PRO A 23 7.24 -7.69 3.51
N MET A 24 7.74 -7.74 2.28
CA MET A 24 9.19 -7.61 2.03
C MET A 24 9.65 -6.15 2.08
N MET A 25 8.74 -5.21 1.81
CA MET A 25 9.00 -3.78 1.79
C MET A 25 7.70 -3.01 1.97
N ASN A 26 7.75 -1.92 2.72
CA ASN A 26 6.65 -0.96 2.82
C ASN A 26 7.23 0.45 2.67
N SER A 27 6.65 1.28 1.79
CA SER A 27 7.00 2.71 1.76
C SER A 27 6.45 3.42 2.99
N LEU A 28 7.03 4.56 3.36
CA LEU A 28 6.35 5.52 4.21
C LEU A 28 5.09 6.04 3.48
N PRO A 29 4.08 6.53 4.23
CA PRO A 29 2.91 7.16 3.65
C PRO A 29 3.28 8.42 2.86
N TYR A 30 2.58 8.67 1.76
CA TYR A 30 2.68 9.92 1.01
C TYR A 30 1.29 10.44 0.64
N ASP A 31 1.19 11.77 0.49
CA ASP A 31 -0.08 12.47 0.25
C ASP A 31 -0.76 11.93 -1.03
N ARG A 32 -2.07 11.62 -0.92
CA ARG A 32 -2.87 11.10 -2.04
C ARG A 32 -2.91 12.04 -3.24
N GLY A 33 -2.67 13.33 -3.05
CA GLY A 33 -2.56 14.34 -4.09
C GLY A 33 -1.45 14.03 -5.10
N PHE A 34 -0.41 13.30 -4.69
CA PHE A 34 0.65 12.81 -5.57
C PHE A 34 0.25 11.58 -6.39
N MET A 35 -0.91 10.98 -6.15
CA MET A 35 -1.43 9.87 -6.95
C MET A 35 -1.71 10.38 -8.37
N GLY A 36 -0.89 9.99 -9.35
CA GLY A 36 -1.11 10.33 -10.77
C GLY A 36 -1.98 9.32 -11.52
N ASN A 37 -2.06 8.08 -11.03
CA ASN A 37 -2.68 6.97 -11.75
C ASN A 37 -4.22 7.05 -11.70
N LYS A 38 -4.86 7.12 -12.88
CA LYS A 38 -6.32 7.24 -13.02
C LYS A 38 -7.08 6.01 -12.55
N LYS A 39 -6.50 4.80 -12.63
CA LYS A 39 -7.15 3.57 -12.17
C LYS A 39 -7.29 3.59 -10.65
N LEU A 40 -6.20 3.86 -9.93
CA LEU A 40 -6.20 3.96 -8.46
C LEU A 40 -7.18 5.02 -7.97
N LYS A 41 -7.20 6.20 -8.62
CA LYS A 41 -8.19 7.26 -8.34
C LYS A 41 -9.63 6.78 -8.51
N LYS A 42 -9.90 5.96 -9.52
CA LYS A 42 -11.24 5.43 -9.78
C LYS A 42 -11.65 4.42 -8.72
N VAL A 43 -10.75 3.52 -8.33
CA VAL A 43 -10.99 2.57 -7.24
C VAL A 43 -11.34 3.33 -5.96
N LEU A 44 -10.48 4.26 -5.55
CA LEU A 44 -10.72 5.03 -4.32
C LEU A 44 -11.99 5.87 -4.38
N LYS A 45 -12.24 6.59 -5.50
CA LYS A 45 -13.44 7.43 -5.67
C LYS A 45 -14.75 6.64 -5.55
N ASN A 46 -14.73 5.36 -5.92
CA ASN A 46 -15.90 4.49 -5.83
C ASN A 46 -16.00 3.74 -4.49
N HIS A 47 -15.00 3.90 -3.61
CA HIS A 47 -14.96 3.28 -2.29
C HIS A 47 -15.69 4.14 -1.26
N GLU A 48 -16.38 3.51 -0.31
CA GLU A 48 -17.12 4.22 0.75
C GLU A 48 -16.22 5.06 1.67
N PHE A 49 -14.94 4.70 1.77
CA PHE A 49 -13.93 5.41 2.57
C PHE A 49 -13.12 6.45 1.78
N ASN A 50 -13.55 6.85 0.57
CA ASN A 50 -12.83 7.85 -0.24
C ASN A 50 -12.43 9.11 0.53
N ASP A 51 -13.32 9.63 1.38
CA ASP A 51 -13.11 10.88 2.09
C ASP A 51 -12.24 10.72 3.35
N GLN A 52 -12.05 9.49 3.82
CA GLN A 52 -11.21 9.11 4.97
C GLN A 52 -9.77 8.76 4.58
N VAL A 53 -9.48 8.64 3.28
CA VAL A 53 -8.13 8.33 2.81
C VAL A 53 -7.45 9.62 2.39
N GLN A 54 -6.42 10.07 3.14
CA GLN A 54 -5.56 11.21 2.77
C GLN A 54 -4.15 10.79 2.35
N TYR A 55 -3.70 9.61 2.77
CA TYR A 55 -2.38 9.09 2.47
C TYR A 55 -2.47 7.74 1.75
N ILE A 56 -1.46 7.46 0.94
CA ILE A 56 -1.29 6.17 0.27
C ILE A 56 0.11 5.62 0.52
N MET A 57 0.28 4.32 0.39
CA MET A 57 1.56 3.64 0.53
C MET A 57 1.67 2.44 -0.42
N ASN A 58 2.92 2.07 -0.69
CA ASN A 58 3.29 0.91 -1.49
C ASN A 58 3.75 -0.21 -0.58
N ILE A 59 3.22 -1.42 -0.78
CA ILE A 59 3.56 -2.62 -0.01
C ILE A 59 3.95 -3.72 -0.99
N ALA A 60 5.15 -4.27 -0.86
CA ALA A 60 5.60 -5.37 -1.71
C ALA A 60 5.60 -6.69 -0.93
N PHE A 61 5.31 -7.77 -1.64
CA PHE A 61 5.38 -9.15 -1.16
C PHE A 61 6.17 -10.03 -2.13
N GLU A 62 6.83 -11.06 -1.62
CA GLU A 62 7.50 -12.06 -2.45
C GLU A 62 6.51 -12.99 -3.18
N LYS A 63 5.35 -13.23 -2.56
CA LYS A 63 4.30 -14.15 -3.02
C LYS A 63 2.99 -13.41 -3.28
N PRO A 64 2.09 -13.95 -4.13
CA PRO A 64 0.76 -13.38 -4.29
C PRO A 64 0.01 -13.41 -2.96
N GLN A 65 -0.78 -12.37 -2.71
CA GLN A 65 -1.70 -12.30 -1.58
C GLN A 65 -3.13 -12.36 -2.12
N ASP A 66 -4.09 -12.84 -1.32
CA ASP A 66 -5.52 -12.78 -1.70
C ASP A 66 -6.07 -11.39 -1.39
N LEU A 67 -5.54 -10.38 -2.09
CA LEU A 67 -5.93 -8.97 -1.98
C LEU A 67 -6.59 -8.52 -3.28
N LYS A 68 -7.77 -7.89 -3.18
CA LYS A 68 -8.56 -7.39 -4.31
C LYS A 68 -8.76 -5.90 -4.19
N GLU A 69 -8.93 -5.24 -5.34
CA GLU A 69 -9.26 -3.81 -5.37
C GLU A 69 -10.55 -3.54 -4.58
N GLY A 70 -10.48 -2.61 -3.63
CA GLY A 70 -11.56 -2.27 -2.72
C GLY A 70 -11.61 -3.08 -1.42
N ASP A 71 -10.74 -4.06 -1.23
CA ASP A 71 -10.67 -4.74 0.07
C ASP A 71 -10.19 -3.77 1.16
N VAL A 72 -10.73 -3.94 2.37
CA VAL A 72 -10.22 -3.30 3.58
C VAL A 72 -9.54 -4.36 4.42
N VAL A 73 -8.25 -4.16 4.69
CA VAL A 73 -7.43 -5.09 5.47
C VAL A 73 -6.72 -4.38 6.59
N GLU A 74 -6.37 -5.13 7.63
CA GLU A 74 -5.61 -4.62 8.76
C GLU A 74 -4.13 -4.45 8.36
N TRP A 75 -3.60 -3.27 8.65
CA TRP A 75 -2.17 -2.99 8.65
C TRP A 75 -1.73 -2.72 10.10
N GLN A 76 -0.66 -3.38 10.52
CA GLN A 76 -0.14 -3.27 11.87
C GLN A 76 1.36 -3.02 11.84
N LEU A 77 1.83 -2.13 12.72
CA LEU A 77 3.23 -1.99 13.10
C LEU A 77 3.31 -1.96 14.62
N ARG A 78 3.76 -3.06 15.23
CA ARG A 78 3.78 -3.23 16.70
C ARG A 78 2.38 -3.01 17.29
N ASP A 79 2.21 -2.00 18.15
CA ASP A 79 0.93 -1.70 18.80
C ASP A 79 0.03 -0.74 17.98
N LEU A 80 0.54 -0.22 16.85
CA LEU A 80 -0.22 0.63 15.94
C LEU A 80 -0.98 -0.24 14.93
N ILE A 81 -2.30 -0.14 14.92
CA ILE A 81 -3.20 -0.86 14.02
C ILE A 81 -4.04 0.16 13.25
N MET A 82 -4.19 -0.05 11.95
CA MET A 82 -5.02 0.78 11.07
C MET A 82 -5.63 -0.03 9.94
N ASP A 83 -6.77 0.46 9.44
CA ASP A 83 -7.40 -0.09 8.24
C ASP A 83 -6.75 0.52 6.99
N ILE A 84 -6.53 -0.31 5.97
CA ILE A 84 -6.04 0.13 4.67
C ILE A 84 -6.95 -0.37 3.55
N VAL A 85 -7.22 0.48 2.56
CA VAL A 85 -8.01 0.17 1.37
C VAL A 85 -7.07 -0.27 0.24
N VAL A 86 -7.25 -1.45 -0.32
CA VAL A 86 -6.46 -1.95 -1.44
C VAL A 86 -6.88 -1.23 -2.73
N LEU A 87 -5.98 -0.46 -3.33
CA LEU A 87 -6.23 0.28 -4.58
C LEU A 87 -5.76 -0.47 -5.83
N SER A 88 -4.80 -1.39 -5.65
CA SER A 88 -4.25 -2.27 -6.69
C SER A 88 -3.41 -3.35 -6.03
N HIS A 89 -3.37 -4.53 -6.63
CA HIS A 89 -2.45 -5.62 -6.29
C HIS A 89 -1.99 -6.31 -7.57
N GLU A 90 -0.75 -6.08 -7.99
CA GLU A 90 -0.24 -6.54 -9.28
C GLU A 90 1.19 -7.10 -9.17
N ARG A 91 1.51 -8.07 -10.03
CA ARG A 91 2.87 -8.57 -10.19
C ARG A 91 3.68 -7.60 -11.07
N VAL A 92 4.77 -7.07 -10.54
CA VAL A 92 5.63 -6.10 -11.21
C VAL A 92 7.09 -6.57 -11.26
N PHE A 93 7.85 -6.11 -12.26
CA PHE A 93 9.28 -6.39 -12.38
C PHE A 93 10.10 -5.18 -11.92
N VAL A 94 10.84 -5.32 -10.83
CA VAL A 94 11.62 -4.25 -10.21
C VAL A 94 13.06 -4.73 -10.07
N LYS A 95 14.00 -4.00 -10.69
CA LYS A 95 15.46 -4.19 -10.54
C LYS A 95 15.92 -5.65 -10.69
N GLY A 96 15.37 -6.39 -11.65
CA GLY A 96 15.80 -7.76 -11.93
C GLY A 96 14.99 -8.86 -11.22
N THR A 97 14.00 -8.52 -10.39
CA THR A 97 13.15 -9.48 -9.70
C THR A 97 11.66 -9.17 -9.87
N PHE A 98 10.82 -10.21 -9.81
CA PHE A 98 9.37 -10.05 -9.75
C PHE A 98 8.92 -9.95 -8.30
N VAL A 99 8.06 -8.96 -8.01
CA VAL A 99 7.41 -8.78 -6.71
C VAL A 99 5.90 -8.58 -6.91
N TRP A 100 5.13 -8.82 -5.86
CA TRP A 100 3.71 -8.48 -5.80
C TRP A 100 3.55 -7.14 -5.10
N LEU A 101 3.23 -6.11 -5.88
CA LEU A 101 3.10 -4.73 -5.39
C LEU A 101 1.62 -4.43 -5.14
N SER A 102 1.32 -4.04 -3.92
CA SER A 102 0.04 -3.48 -3.52
C SER A 102 0.18 -1.97 -3.34
N ILE A 103 -0.76 -1.21 -3.87
CA ILE A 103 -0.91 0.21 -3.57
C ILE A 103 -2.16 0.34 -2.71
N VAL A 104 -2.04 0.96 -1.56
CA VAL A 104 -3.12 1.02 -0.57
C VAL A 104 -3.33 2.43 -0.07
N GLY A 105 -4.56 2.75 0.33
CA GLY A 105 -4.91 4.01 1.01
C GLY A 105 -5.09 3.79 2.50
N ILE A 106 -4.58 4.71 3.33
CA ILE A 106 -4.72 4.65 4.79
C ILE A 106 -6.07 5.25 5.17
N LYS A 107 -6.91 4.49 5.89
CA LYS A 107 -8.18 4.96 6.41
C LYS A 107 -7.96 5.59 7.79
N GLU A 108 -8.13 6.91 7.87
CA GLU A 108 -8.05 7.71 9.10
C GLU A 108 -9.42 8.14 9.61
#